data_AF-A0A374V015-F1
#
_entry.id   AF-A0A374V015-F1
#
_cell.length_a   1.000
_cell.length_b   1.000
_cell.length_c   1.000
_cell.angle_alpha   90.00
_cell.angle_beta   90.00
_cell.angle_gamma   90.00
#
_symmetry.space_group_name_H-M   'P 1'
#
loop_
_entity.id
_entity.type
_entity.pdbx_description
1 polymer ?
#
loop_
_entity_poly.entity_id
_entity_poly.type
_entity_poly.pdbx_seq_one_letter_code
_entity_poly.pdbx_strand_id
1 'polypeptide(L)'
;MWSYYSKHKGICIGLDMEKAQKYLSRIYGKIMIGCSVVEVQYKDIVEKPDYFRDAKDFFHYQLSTKAKAWEHEQEVRLFILDPWPTYMSLLPGQNDDKGPIDWKEVRAFPEIGGECFESVYLGINMSTDEKSKIISVARKLNPDIKIYQMGIDANAFKLNTELIK
;
A
#
# COMPACT_ATOMS: atom_id res chain seq x y z
N MET A 1 -11.10 -10.26 -1.50
CA MET A 1 -11.31 -8.80 -1.64
C MET A 1 -10.44 -8.22 -2.73
N TRP A 2 -9.12 -8.07 -2.53
CA TRP A 2 -8.20 -7.56 -3.57
C TRP A 2 -8.26 -8.33 -4.91
N SER A 3 -8.54 -9.63 -4.85
CA SER A 3 -8.64 -10.50 -6.02
C SER A 3 -9.80 -10.12 -6.96
N TYR A 4 -10.89 -9.52 -6.44
CA TYR A 4 -12.04 -9.10 -7.24
C TYR A 4 -11.64 -8.06 -8.29
N TYR A 5 -10.83 -7.07 -7.89
CA TYR A 5 -10.37 -5.99 -8.78
C TYR A 5 -9.45 -6.45 -9.91
N SER A 6 -8.82 -7.61 -9.77
CA SER A 6 -7.82 -8.12 -10.72
C SER A 6 -8.28 -9.37 -11.47
N LYS A 7 -9.58 -9.69 -11.46
CA LYS A 7 -10.10 -10.96 -12.01
C LYS A 7 -9.37 -12.18 -11.45
N HIS A 8 -8.93 -12.07 -10.19
CA HIS A 8 -8.14 -13.03 -9.43
C HIS A 8 -6.75 -13.34 -10.01
N LYS A 9 -6.17 -12.43 -10.80
CA LYS A 9 -4.83 -12.60 -11.41
C LYS A 9 -3.71 -11.83 -10.70
N GLY A 10 -4.04 -10.89 -9.82
CA GLY A 10 -3.05 -10.04 -9.16
C GLY A 10 -2.30 -10.73 -8.01
N ILE A 11 -1.70 -9.91 -7.15
CA ILE A 11 -1.14 -10.32 -5.87
C ILE A 11 -1.64 -9.45 -4.71
N CYS A 12 -1.52 -9.96 -3.50
CA CYS A 12 -1.52 -9.15 -2.28
C CYS A 12 -0.18 -9.31 -1.57
N ILE A 13 0.30 -8.21 -1.00
CA ILE A 13 1.57 -8.14 -0.28
C ILE A 13 1.24 -7.91 1.19
N GLY A 14 1.69 -8.82 2.05
CA GLY A 14 1.63 -8.65 3.49
C GLY A 14 2.88 -7.93 3.98
N LEU A 15 2.67 -6.80 4.66
CA LEU A 15 3.73 -6.01 5.27
C LEU A 15 3.76 -6.23 6.78
N ASP A 16 4.98 -6.37 7.31
CA ASP A 16 5.25 -6.30 8.74
C ASP A 16 5.26 -4.83 9.15
N MET A 17 4.17 -4.39 9.79
CA MET A 17 3.98 -2.97 10.13
C MET A 17 4.94 -2.50 11.23
N GLU A 18 5.39 -3.37 12.13
CA GLU A 18 6.38 -3.00 13.16
C GLU A 18 7.74 -2.67 12.52
N LYS A 19 8.13 -3.42 11.49
CA LYS A 19 9.34 -3.11 10.72
C LYS A 19 9.12 -1.91 9.81
N ALA A 20 8.02 -1.86 9.07
CA ALA A 20 7.71 -0.79 8.13
C ALA A 20 7.64 0.58 8.82
N GLN A 21 7.08 0.65 10.03
CA GLN A 21 6.98 1.91 10.78
C GLN A 21 8.34 2.58 10.99
N LYS A 22 9.43 1.82 11.17
CA LYS A 22 10.80 2.37 11.32
C LYS A 22 11.28 3.14 10.08
N TYR A 23 10.73 2.80 8.91
CA TYR A 23 11.01 3.48 7.65
C TYR A 23 10.03 4.62 7.40
N LEU A 24 8.77 4.43 7.78
CA LEU A 24 7.67 5.37 7.53
C LEU A 24 7.63 6.54 8.53
N SER A 25 8.24 6.40 9.71
CA SER A 25 8.44 7.49 10.67
C SER A 25 9.93 7.73 10.90
N ARG A 26 10.49 8.73 10.22
CA ARG A 26 11.91 9.10 10.33
C ARG A 26 12.09 10.52 10.82
N ILE A 27 13.06 10.71 11.70
CA ILE A 27 13.51 12.03 12.13
C ILE A 27 14.70 12.42 11.25
N TYR A 28 14.56 13.51 10.49
CA TYR A 28 15.64 14.15 9.76
C TYR A 28 15.99 15.47 10.44
N GLY A 29 17.04 15.47 11.27
CA GLY A 29 17.42 16.64 12.07
C GLY A 29 16.35 16.98 13.12
N LYS A 30 15.70 18.14 12.97
CA LYS A 30 14.57 18.57 13.82
C LYS A 30 13.19 18.26 13.23
N ILE A 31 13.13 17.74 12.00
CA ILE A 31 11.87 17.50 11.29
C ILE A 31 11.50 16.03 11.45
N MET A 32 10.32 15.78 12.04
CA MET A 32 9.71 14.46 12.07
C MET A 32 8.85 14.29 10.83
N ILE A 33 9.22 13.34 9.96
CA ILE A 33 8.40 12.91 8.85
C ILE A 33 7.70 11.64 9.31
N GLY A 34 6.46 11.82 9.75
CA GLY A 34 5.64 10.74 10.28
C GLY A 34 4.59 10.33 9.25
N CYS A 35 4.48 9.03 9.00
CA CYS A 35 3.31 8.47 8.35
C CYS A 35 2.14 8.45 9.34
N SER A 36 1.02 9.04 8.93
CA SER A 36 -0.26 8.90 9.63
C SER A 36 -0.91 7.59 9.23
N VAL A 37 -1.31 6.81 10.24
CA VAL A 37 -2.07 5.57 10.07
C VAL A 37 -3.49 5.84 10.51
N VAL A 38 -4.44 5.58 9.63
CA VAL A 38 -5.86 5.83 9.90
C VAL A 38 -6.68 4.61 9.51
N GLU A 39 -7.42 4.08 10.46
CA GLU A 39 -8.51 3.15 10.19
C GLU A 39 -9.66 3.90 9.53
N VAL A 40 -10.12 3.42 8.39
CA VAL A 40 -11.15 4.11 7.61
C VAL A 40 -12.48 4.07 8.37
N GLN A 41 -13.06 5.25 8.57
CA GLN A 41 -14.37 5.44 9.13
C GLN A 41 -15.44 5.26 8.04
N TYR A 42 -16.20 4.18 8.15
CA TYR A 42 -17.29 3.88 7.24
C TYR A 42 -18.58 4.59 7.66
N LYS A 43 -19.08 5.49 6.81
CA LYS A 43 -20.23 6.35 7.10
C LYS A 43 -21.25 6.31 5.98
N ASP A 44 -22.52 6.45 6.33
CA ASP A 44 -23.54 6.85 5.36
C ASP A 44 -23.29 8.33 5.06
N ILE A 45 -22.74 8.62 3.89
CA ILE A 45 -22.41 9.99 3.49
C ILE A 45 -23.72 10.67 3.07
N VAL A 46 -24.48 11.11 4.07
CA VAL A 46 -25.76 11.81 3.88
C VAL A 46 -25.54 13.31 3.75
N GLU A 47 -24.58 13.86 4.50
CA GLU A 47 -24.29 15.29 4.52
C GLU A 47 -22.90 15.60 3.98
N LYS A 48 -22.85 16.60 3.09
CA LYS A 48 -21.62 17.08 2.49
C LYS A 48 -20.79 17.79 3.57
N PRO A 49 -19.49 17.49 3.74
CA PRO A 49 -18.64 18.22 4.69
C PRO A 49 -18.62 19.72 4.38
N ASP A 50 -18.48 20.55 5.42
CA ASP A 50 -18.27 21.98 5.24
C ASP A 50 -16.81 22.24 4.81
N TYR A 51 -16.60 22.36 3.50
CA TYR A 51 -15.28 22.53 2.87
C TYR A 51 -14.54 23.82 3.26
N PHE A 52 -15.19 24.75 3.94
CA PHE A 52 -14.64 26.07 4.25
C PHE A 52 -14.16 26.24 5.69
N ARG A 53 -14.24 25.20 6.53
CA ARG A 53 -13.83 25.28 7.95
C ARG A 53 -12.32 25.27 8.16
N ASP A 54 -11.66 24.21 7.74
CA ASP A 54 -10.21 24.05 7.86
C ASP A 54 -9.73 23.06 6.80
N ALA A 55 -8.68 23.42 6.06
CA ALA A 55 -8.10 22.56 5.03
C ALA A 55 -7.55 21.26 5.64
N LYS A 56 -6.97 21.33 6.86
CA LYS A 56 -6.42 20.15 7.52
C LYS A 56 -7.52 19.18 7.94
N ASP A 57 -8.60 19.66 8.55
CA ASP A 57 -9.78 18.86 8.89
C ASP A 57 -10.44 18.25 7.64
N PHE A 58 -10.51 19.02 6.55
CA PHE A 58 -11.06 18.55 5.28
C PHE A 58 -10.25 17.39 4.68
N PHE A 59 -8.92 17.53 4.55
CA PHE A 59 -8.08 16.45 4.01
C PHE A 59 -8.12 15.21 4.89
N HIS A 60 -8.12 15.37 6.22
CA HIS A 60 -8.30 14.25 7.13
C HIS A 60 -9.65 13.57 6.94
N TYR A 61 -10.74 14.31 6.78
CA TYR A 61 -12.05 13.73 6.50
C TYR A 61 -12.04 12.91 5.20
N GLN A 62 -11.50 13.47 4.11
CA GLN A 62 -11.44 12.76 2.82
C GLN A 62 -10.59 11.49 2.88
N LEU A 63 -9.44 11.56 3.55
CA LEU A 63 -8.53 10.42 3.67
C LEU A 63 -9.03 9.40 4.69
N SER A 64 -9.79 9.80 5.70
CA SER A 64 -10.24 8.89 6.77
C SER A 64 -11.61 8.28 6.54
N THR A 65 -12.41 8.76 5.58
CA THR A 65 -13.78 8.27 5.40
C THR A 65 -13.98 7.46 4.12
N LYS A 66 -14.97 6.57 4.16
CA LYS A 66 -15.48 5.83 3.00
C LYS A 66 -16.96 5.51 3.19
N ALA A 67 -17.69 5.30 2.09
CA ALA A 67 -19.12 5.01 2.15
C ALA A 67 -19.38 3.65 2.86
N LYS A 68 -20.43 3.60 3.69
CA LYS A 68 -20.81 2.43 4.51
C LYS A 68 -20.95 1.12 3.72
N ALA A 69 -21.39 1.19 2.47
CA ALA A 69 -21.48 0.04 1.56
C ALA A 69 -20.14 -0.72 1.38
N TRP A 70 -19.01 -0.08 1.67
CA TRP A 70 -17.66 -0.66 1.56
C TRP A 70 -17.07 -1.13 2.90
N GLU A 71 -17.84 -1.14 4.00
CA GLU A 71 -17.34 -1.47 5.35
C GLU A 71 -16.67 -2.84 5.45
N HIS A 72 -17.11 -3.79 4.63
CA HIS A 72 -16.52 -5.12 4.53
C HIS A 72 -15.04 -5.12 4.09
N GLU A 73 -14.49 -4.01 3.56
CA GLU A 73 -13.07 -3.89 3.19
C GLU A 73 -12.11 -3.76 4.38
N GLN A 74 -12.58 -3.23 5.51
CA GLN A 74 -11.75 -3.01 6.71
C GLN A 74 -10.42 -2.30 6.36
N GLU A 75 -10.50 -1.22 5.59
CA GLU A 75 -9.37 -0.52 5.01
C GLU A 75 -8.59 0.28 6.07
N VAL A 76 -7.26 0.19 6.02
CA VAL A 76 -6.34 1.07 6.74
C VAL A 76 -5.56 1.89 5.72
N ARG A 77 -5.48 3.20 5.94
CA ARG A 77 -4.75 4.12 5.05
C ARG A 77 -3.52 4.66 5.73
N LEU A 78 -2.45 4.71 4.95
CA LEU A 78 -1.16 5.31 5.32
C LEU A 78 -0.93 6.53 4.43
N PHE A 79 -0.70 7.69 5.03
CA PHE A 79 -0.39 8.91 4.28
C PHE A 79 0.62 9.79 5.01
N ILE A 80 1.31 10.63 4.25
CA ILE A 80 2.26 11.62 4.74
C ILE A 80 1.66 12.98 4.41
N LEU A 81 1.46 13.81 5.43
CA LEU A 81 1.06 15.21 5.25
C LEU A 81 2.32 16.03 4.94
N ASP A 82 2.20 16.95 3.98
CA ASP A 82 3.30 17.79 3.50
C ASP A 82 4.56 16.99 3.10
N PRO A 83 4.42 16.03 2.15
CA PRO A 83 5.54 15.21 1.72
C PRO A 83 6.61 16.08 1.06
N TRP A 84 7.84 15.96 1.53
CA TRP A 84 8.96 16.73 0.99
C TRP A 84 9.96 15.83 0.27
N PRO A 85 10.22 16.04 -1.05
CA PRO A 85 11.01 15.12 -1.86
C PRO A 85 12.44 14.86 -1.37
N THR A 86 13.07 15.80 -0.65
CA THR A 86 14.46 15.60 -0.18
C THR A 86 14.63 14.49 0.85
N TYR A 87 13.53 13.92 1.37
CA TYR A 87 13.55 12.83 2.34
C TYR A 87 12.93 11.55 1.81
N MET A 88 12.65 11.50 0.51
CA MET A 88 11.98 10.40 -0.18
C MET A 88 12.80 9.97 -1.39
N SER A 89 12.60 8.74 -1.83
CA SER A 89 13.22 8.22 -3.05
C SER A 89 12.41 8.68 -4.27
N LEU A 90 13.11 9.10 -5.32
CA LEU A 90 12.51 9.45 -6.62
C LEU A 90 12.36 8.19 -7.48
N LEU A 91 11.47 8.21 -8.48
CA LEU A 91 11.43 7.11 -9.44
C LEU A 91 12.74 7.07 -10.25
N PRO A 92 13.20 5.87 -10.64
CA PRO A 92 14.35 5.73 -11.53
C PRO A 92 14.16 6.59 -12.80
N GLY A 93 15.16 7.40 -13.13
CA GLY A 93 15.16 8.26 -14.31
C GLY A 93 14.48 9.63 -14.15
N GLN A 94 13.87 9.96 -13.01
CA GLN A 94 13.32 11.31 -12.77
C GLN A 94 14.37 12.38 -12.44
N ASN A 95 15.60 11.95 -12.17
CA ASN A 95 16.76 12.81 -11.95
C ASN A 95 17.83 12.53 -13.01
N ASP A 96 17.41 12.27 -14.25
CA ASP A 96 18.36 12.16 -15.36
C ASP A 96 18.83 13.56 -15.78
N ASP A 97 20.11 13.72 -16.11
CA ASP A 97 20.75 15.02 -16.43
C ASP A 97 20.25 15.65 -17.75
N LYS A 98 19.04 15.30 -18.21
CA LYS A 98 18.47 15.65 -19.52
C LYS A 98 17.77 17.01 -19.56
N GLY A 99 17.75 17.76 -18.47
CA GLY A 99 17.20 19.11 -18.43
C GLY A 99 16.60 19.50 -17.08
N PRO A 100 15.88 20.63 -17.01
CA PRO A 100 15.19 21.07 -15.80
C PRO A 100 14.15 20.03 -15.35
N ILE A 101 14.15 19.70 -14.06
CA ILE A 101 13.17 18.79 -13.45
C ILE A 101 11.78 19.46 -13.49
N ASP A 102 10.81 18.79 -14.12
CA ASP A 102 9.40 19.18 -13.98
C ASP A 102 8.88 18.72 -12.61
N TRP A 103 8.90 19.63 -11.64
CA TRP A 103 8.44 19.39 -10.28
C TRP A 103 6.97 18.97 -10.18
N LYS A 104 6.14 19.21 -11.21
CA LYS A 104 4.74 18.72 -11.24
C LYS A 104 4.66 17.22 -11.50
N GLU A 105 5.64 16.67 -12.20
CA GLU A 105 5.72 15.24 -12.55
C GLU A 105 6.60 14.43 -11.62
N VAL A 106 7.33 15.08 -10.71
CA VAL A 106 8.09 14.41 -9.67
C VAL A 106 7.15 13.53 -8.83
N ARG A 107 7.56 12.27 -8.64
CA ARG A 107 6.90 11.32 -7.74
C ARG A 107 7.93 10.88 -6.73
N ALA A 108 7.59 11.02 -5.46
CA ALA A 108 8.48 10.66 -4.36
C ALA A 108 7.76 9.65 -3.45
N PHE A 109 8.50 8.68 -2.94
CA PHE A 109 7.95 7.62 -2.09
C PHE A 109 8.91 7.28 -0.94
N PRO A 110 8.38 6.84 0.21
CA PRO A 110 9.21 6.25 1.25
C PRO A 110 9.74 4.91 0.77
N GLU A 111 11.06 4.72 0.87
CA GLU A 111 11.68 3.43 0.61
C GLU A 111 11.70 2.61 1.90
N ILE A 112 11.12 1.40 1.84
CA ILE A 112 11.10 0.45 2.95
C ILE A 112 11.99 -0.75 2.63
N GLY A 113 12.61 -1.34 3.65
CA GLY A 113 13.52 -2.47 3.45
C GLY A 113 12.79 -3.76 3.10
N GLY A 114 13.53 -4.72 2.51
CA GLY A 114 13.01 -6.03 2.12
C GLY A 114 12.44 -6.82 3.31
N GLU A 115 12.99 -6.62 4.50
CA GLU A 115 12.52 -7.24 5.74
C GLU A 115 11.11 -6.82 6.17
N CYS A 116 10.60 -5.70 5.63
CA CYS A 116 9.22 -5.25 5.84
C CYS A 116 8.21 -6.12 5.06
N PHE A 117 8.63 -6.85 4.04
CA PHE A 117 7.77 -7.70 3.22
C PHE A 117 7.71 -9.11 3.83
N GLU A 118 6.63 -9.40 4.55
CA GLU A 118 6.47 -10.68 5.26
C GLU A 118 5.92 -11.78 4.33
N SER A 119 4.97 -11.42 3.46
CA SER A 119 4.27 -12.41 2.64
C SER A 119 3.79 -11.90 1.30
N VAL A 120 3.62 -12.83 0.36
CA VAL A 120 2.98 -12.61 -0.95
C VAL A 120 1.88 -13.64 -1.14
N TYR A 121 0.68 -13.17 -1.45
CA TYR A 121 -0.48 -14.01 -1.77
C TYR A 121 -0.75 -13.93 -3.26
N LEU A 122 -0.59 -15.05 -3.96
CA LEU A 122 -0.75 -15.17 -5.40
C LEU A 122 -2.21 -15.39 -5.77
N GLY A 123 -2.68 -14.70 -6.80
CA GLY A 123 -4.04 -14.85 -7.32
C GLY A 123 -4.35 -16.27 -7.81
N ILE A 124 -5.64 -16.62 -7.77
CA ILE A 124 -6.15 -17.94 -8.16
C ILE A 124 -5.93 -18.21 -9.64
N ASN A 125 -6.14 -17.20 -10.49
CA ASN A 125 -6.14 -17.30 -11.95
C ASN A 125 -4.80 -16.88 -12.58
N MET A 126 -3.72 -16.90 -11.80
CA MET A 126 -2.38 -16.50 -12.25
C MET A 126 -1.75 -17.58 -13.13
N SER A 127 -1.09 -17.19 -14.22
CA SER A 127 -0.34 -18.15 -15.05
C SER A 127 0.92 -18.65 -14.34
N THR A 128 1.38 -19.85 -14.70
CA THR A 128 2.62 -20.44 -14.15
C THR A 128 3.84 -19.55 -14.38
N ASP A 129 3.92 -18.88 -15.53
CA ASP A 129 5.05 -18.02 -15.91
C ASP A 129 5.07 -16.74 -15.07
N GLU A 130 3.93 -16.07 -14.92
CA GLU A 130 3.80 -14.88 -14.06
C GLU A 130 4.08 -15.23 -12.61
N LYS A 131 3.52 -16.35 -12.13
CA LYS A 131 3.76 -16.87 -10.79
C LYS A 131 5.25 -17.07 -10.52
N SER A 132 5.97 -17.72 -11.44
CA SER A 132 7.40 -17.98 -11.29
C SER A 132 8.23 -16.69 -11.27
N LYS A 133 7.88 -15.70 -12.11
CA LYS A 133 8.53 -14.38 -12.11
C LYS A 133 8.32 -13.65 -10.78
N ILE A 134 7.09 -13.62 -10.27
CA ILE A 134 6.76 -12.97 -9.00
C ILE A 134 7.48 -13.64 -7.83
N ILE A 135 7.49 -14.98 -7.78
CA ILE A 135 8.20 -15.74 -6.75
C ILE A 135 9.69 -15.40 -6.75
N SER A 136 10.31 -15.36 -7.94
CA SER A 136 11.72 -15.01 -8.10
C SER A 136 12.03 -13.61 -7.56
N VAL A 137 11.21 -12.61 -7.90
CA VAL A 137 11.36 -11.23 -7.41
C VAL A 137 11.16 -11.16 -5.90
N ALA A 138 10.12 -11.81 -5.37
CA ALA A 138 9.82 -11.82 -3.95
C ALA A 138 10.96 -12.43 -3.13
N ARG A 139 11.49 -13.58 -3.54
CA ARG A 139 12.62 -14.25 -2.86
C ARG A 139 13.93 -13.46 -3.00
N LYS A 140 14.13 -12.74 -4.10
CA LYS A 140 15.27 -11.82 -4.25
C LYS A 140 15.16 -10.63 -3.30
N LEU A 141 13.95 -10.10 -3.10
CA LEU A 141 13.69 -8.99 -2.18
C LEU A 141 13.86 -9.40 -0.71
N ASN A 142 13.31 -10.55 -0.33
CA ASN A 142 13.44 -11.13 0.99
C ASN A 142 13.44 -12.66 0.90
N PRO A 143 14.57 -13.34 1.15
CA PRO A 143 14.66 -14.80 1.08
C PRO A 143 13.66 -15.53 1.98
N ASP A 144 13.28 -14.94 3.13
CA ASP A 144 12.40 -15.53 4.12
C ASP A 144 10.90 -15.24 3.87
N ILE A 145 10.57 -14.52 2.80
CA ILE A 145 9.18 -14.13 2.49
C ILE A 145 8.28 -15.35 2.34
N LYS A 146 7.12 -15.34 2.99
CA LYS A 146 6.15 -16.43 2.92
C LYS A 146 5.31 -16.27 1.65
N ILE A 147 5.29 -17.27 0.80
CA ILE A 147 4.54 -17.20 -0.46
C ILE A 147 3.33 -18.13 -0.36
N TYR A 148 2.14 -17.59 -0.58
CA TYR A 148 0.88 -18.32 -0.50
C TYR A 148 0.21 -18.39 -1.86
N GLN A 149 -0.28 -19.57 -2.24
CA GLN A 149 -1.24 -19.70 -3.32
C GLN A 149 -2.65 -19.53 -2.75
N MET A 150 -3.44 -18.63 -3.34
CA MET A 150 -4.86 -18.52 -3.02
C MET A 150 -5.66 -19.60 -3.77
N GLY A 151 -6.61 -20.22 -3.08
CA GLY A 151 -7.58 -21.16 -3.62
C GLY A 151 -9.03 -20.77 -3.26
N ILE A 152 -10.00 -21.30 -4.00
CA ILE A 152 -11.43 -21.10 -3.72
C ILE A 152 -11.85 -22.06 -2.61
N ASP A 153 -12.60 -21.56 -1.62
CA ASP A 153 -13.35 -22.45 -0.72
C ASP A 153 -14.72 -22.77 -1.35
N ALA A 154 -14.98 -24.03 -1.66
CA ALA A 154 -16.25 -24.44 -2.27
C ALA A 154 -17.45 -24.38 -1.29
N ASN A 155 -17.19 -24.33 0.02
CA ASN A 155 -18.20 -24.43 1.07
C ASN A 155 -18.51 -23.09 1.75
N ALA A 156 -17.76 -22.02 1.42
CA ALA A 156 -17.94 -20.71 2.02
C ALA A 156 -17.52 -19.60 1.05
N PHE A 157 -18.09 -18.40 1.21
CA PHE A 157 -17.70 -17.21 0.44
C PHE A 157 -16.36 -16.63 0.95
N LYS A 158 -15.29 -17.42 0.86
CA LYS A 158 -13.94 -17.09 1.31
C LYS A 158 -12.87 -17.72 0.41
N LEU A 159 -11.63 -17.31 0.62
CA LEU A 159 -10.47 -17.89 -0.04
C LEU A 159 -9.62 -18.65 0.97
N ASN A 160 -9.04 -19.76 0.53
CA ASN A 160 -8.07 -20.53 1.30
C ASN A 160 -6.64 -20.16 0.87
N THR A 161 -5.69 -20.29 1.80
CA THR A 161 -4.28 -20.00 1.59
C THR A 161 -3.45 -21.26 1.76
N GLU A 162 -2.62 -21.57 0.77
CA GLU A 162 -1.67 -22.69 0.84
C GLU A 162 -0.25 -22.15 0.75
N LEU A 163 0.58 -22.47 1.75
CA LEU A 163 1.98 -22.06 1.75
C LEU A 163 2.76 -22.85 0.69
N ILE A 164 3.41 -22.12 -0.20
CA ILE A 164 4.36 -22.66 -1.19
C ILE A 164 5.71 -22.79 -0.49
N LYS A 165 6.19 -24.04 -0.40
CA LYS A 165 7.53 -24.35 0.12
C LYS A 165 8.62 -23.96 -0.87
#